data_AF-A0A937Q0A1-F1
#
_entry.id   AF-A0A937Q0A1-F1
#
_cell.length_a   1.000
_cell.length_b   1.000
_cell.length_c   1.000
_cell.angle_alpha   90.00
_cell.angle_beta   90.00
_cell.angle_gamma   90.00
#
_symmetry.space_group_name_H-M   'P 1'
#
loop_
_entity.id
_entity.type
_entity.pdbx_description
1 polymer ?
#
loop_
_entity_poly.entity_id
_entity_poly.type
_entity_poly.pdbx_seq_one_letter_code
_entity_poly.pdbx_strand_id
1 'polypeptide(L)'
;HFHTWEGGGRIHDVYVDAFLLRGRSNSAGGRYAKALKDYHAAMEYPENLEVGRPDRDKGLCRIYSLLGTAHEALNQAEKAREYFDKAASMRISASSQLSYYKGMALVKLGRKDEANRIFHEMIDSAKPGDTVDFFAKFGEKQAHNVKLAETHYRLALAHMGKGDRATAKEEFQKVLELNINHLWADVYLSELNGKS
;
A
#
# COMPACT_ATOMS: atom_id res chain seq x y z
N HIS A 1 13.12 -2.89 31.18
CA HIS A 1 12.24 -3.98 30.71
C HIS A 1 12.18 -3.91 29.19
N PHE A 2 12.66 -4.95 28.49
CA PHE A 2 12.64 -5.04 27.03
C PHE A 2 11.37 -5.78 26.60
N HIS A 3 10.54 -5.15 25.76
CA HIS A 3 9.33 -5.76 25.21
C HIS A 3 9.69 -6.71 24.07
N THR A 4 9.58 -8.01 24.32
CA THR A 4 9.77 -9.13 23.38
C THR A 4 8.63 -9.29 22.35
N TRP A 5 7.87 -8.23 22.05
CA TRP A 5 6.75 -8.25 21.10
C TRP A 5 7.02 -7.42 19.84
N GLU A 6 8.29 -7.23 19.52
CA GLU A 6 8.70 -6.27 18.50
C GLU A 6 9.56 -6.94 17.40
N GLY A 7 9.88 -8.23 17.51
CA GLY A 7 10.74 -8.94 16.55
C GLY A 7 9.99 -9.68 15.43
N GLY A 8 8.96 -10.47 15.78
CA GLY A 8 8.31 -11.39 14.83
C GLY A 8 7.51 -10.71 13.71
N GLY A 9 6.77 -9.64 14.03
CA GLY A 9 6.02 -8.87 13.03
C GLY A 9 6.93 -8.13 12.03
N ARG A 10 8.05 -7.57 12.51
CA ARG A 10 9.02 -6.86 11.65
C ARG A 10 9.68 -7.77 10.63
N ILE A 11 9.98 -9.03 10.98
CA ILE A 11 10.61 -9.97 10.04
C ILE A 11 9.61 -10.43 8.97
N HIS A 12 8.35 -10.69 9.35
CA HIS A 12 7.30 -11.02 8.38
C HIS A 12 7.06 -9.86 7.41
N ASP A 13 6.96 -8.63 7.90
CA ASP A 13 6.73 -7.45 7.06
C ASP A 13 7.89 -7.23 6.07
N VAL A 14 9.14 -7.41 6.52
CA VAL A 14 10.33 -7.33 5.64
C VAL A 14 10.32 -8.44 4.59
N TYR A 15 9.93 -9.67 4.95
CA TYR A 15 9.78 -10.78 4.02
C TYR A 15 8.73 -10.45 2.95
N VAL A 16 7.54 -10.03 3.36
CA VAL A 16 6.44 -9.65 2.45
C VAL A 16 6.87 -8.50 1.53
N ASP A 17 7.45 -7.43 2.08
CA ASP A 17 7.88 -6.29 1.28
C ASP A 17 9.00 -6.65 0.29
N ALA A 18 9.94 -7.52 0.66
CA ALA A 18 10.98 -7.98 -0.26
C ALA A 18 10.40 -8.70 -1.49
N PHE A 19 9.46 -9.62 -1.27
CA PHE A 19 8.77 -10.32 -2.36
C PHE A 19 7.91 -9.37 -3.20
N LEU A 20 7.18 -8.47 -2.56
CA LEU A 20 6.36 -7.50 -3.28
C LEU A 20 7.21 -6.56 -4.15
N LEU A 21 8.32 -6.04 -3.64
CA LEU A 21 9.21 -5.17 -4.41
C LEU A 21 9.87 -5.90 -5.57
N ARG A 22 10.33 -7.14 -5.34
CA ARG A 22 10.89 -7.98 -6.43
C ARG A 22 9.84 -8.31 -7.48
N GLY A 23 8.62 -8.64 -7.05
CA GLY A 23 7.48 -8.89 -7.93
C GLY A 23 7.12 -7.66 -8.77
N ARG A 24 7.06 -6.47 -8.15
CA ARG A 24 6.82 -5.20 -8.86
C ARG A 24 7.92 -4.89 -9.87
N SER A 25 9.20 -5.10 -9.51
CA SER A 25 10.33 -4.97 -10.44
C SER A 25 10.23 -5.94 -11.62
N ASN A 26 9.85 -7.20 -11.36
CA ASN A 26 9.59 -8.19 -12.40
C ASN A 26 8.43 -7.78 -13.31
N SER A 27 7.34 -7.26 -12.74
CA SER A 27 6.18 -6.76 -13.49
C SER A 27 6.53 -5.57 -14.36
N ALA A 28 7.28 -4.59 -13.84
CA ALA A 28 7.75 -3.43 -14.60
C ALA A 28 8.66 -3.84 -15.78
N GLY A 29 9.43 -4.92 -15.62
CA GLY A 29 10.24 -5.50 -16.69
C GLY A 29 9.51 -6.48 -17.60
N GLY A 30 8.18 -6.55 -17.57
CA GLY A 30 7.38 -7.47 -18.40
C GLY A 30 7.49 -8.95 -18.02
N ARG A 31 8.18 -9.29 -16.93
CA ARG A 31 8.39 -10.68 -16.45
C ARG A 31 7.24 -11.12 -15.54
N TYR A 32 6.01 -11.03 -16.04
CA TYR A 32 4.80 -11.23 -15.23
C TYR A 32 4.73 -12.62 -14.58
N ALA A 33 5.22 -13.68 -15.24
CA ALA A 33 5.29 -15.01 -14.64
C ALA A 33 6.20 -15.07 -13.40
N LYS A 34 7.29 -14.30 -13.38
CA LYS A 34 8.16 -14.18 -12.18
C LYS A 34 7.48 -13.33 -11.11
N ALA A 35 6.81 -12.25 -11.51
CA ALA A 35 6.04 -11.41 -10.59
C ALA A 35 4.94 -12.21 -9.87
N LEU A 36 4.20 -13.07 -10.58
CA LEU A 36 3.20 -13.95 -9.97
C LEU A 36 3.81 -14.87 -8.90
N LYS A 37 4.97 -15.48 -9.17
CA LYS A 37 5.68 -16.31 -8.18
C LYS A 37 6.03 -15.50 -6.93
N ASP A 38 6.53 -14.28 -7.12
CA ASP A 38 6.89 -13.40 -6.00
C ASP A 38 5.65 -12.99 -5.19
N TYR A 39 4.55 -12.62 -5.84
CA TYR A 39 3.32 -12.24 -5.16
C TYR A 39 2.67 -13.40 -4.41
N HIS A 40 2.74 -14.63 -4.94
CA HIS A 40 2.30 -15.83 -4.22
C HIS A 40 3.17 -16.11 -3.00
N ALA A 41 4.50 -16.00 -3.12
CA ALA A 41 5.40 -16.16 -1.98
C ALA A 41 5.15 -15.11 -0.88
N ALA A 42 4.74 -13.89 -1.25
CA ALA A 42 4.33 -12.86 -0.29
C ALA A 42 3.04 -13.20 0.48
N MET A 43 2.25 -14.19 0.04
CA MET A 43 1.08 -14.70 0.77
C MET A 43 1.44 -15.80 1.77
N GLU A 44 2.65 -16.35 1.68
CA GLU A 44 3.10 -17.44 2.53
C GLU A 44 3.51 -16.90 3.91
N TYR A 45 3.17 -17.67 4.94
CA TYR A 45 3.64 -17.46 6.30
C TYR A 45 4.73 -18.51 6.53
N PRO A 46 6.02 -18.18 6.33
CA PRO A 46 7.07 -19.18 6.44
C PRO A 46 7.08 -19.73 7.87
N GLU A 47 7.12 -21.07 7.99
CA GLU A 47 6.87 -21.83 9.24
C GLU A 47 7.78 -21.43 10.41
N ASN A 48 8.94 -20.84 10.11
CA ASN A 48 9.95 -20.38 11.04
C ASN A 48 9.61 -19.06 11.76
N LEU A 49 8.39 -18.53 11.63
CA LEU A 49 7.98 -17.28 12.29
C LEU A 49 7.11 -17.45 13.54
N GLU A 50 6.63 -18.65 13.91
CA GLU A 50 5.76 -18.93 15.08
C GLU A 50 4.53 -18.00 15.26
N VAL A 51 4.25 -17.12 14.30
CA VAL A 51 3.10 -16.22 14.28
C VAL A 51 2.03 -16.91 13.44
N GLY A 52 1.00 -17.44 14.11
CA GLY A 52 -0.17 -17.97 13.42
C GLY A 52 -0.78 -16.93 12.47
N ARG A 53 -1.20 -17.38 11.28
CA ARG A 53 -1.85 -16.51 10.28
C ARG A 53 -3.04 -15.79 10.92
N PRO A 54 -3.10 -14.45 10.93
CA PRO A 54 -4.28 -13.75 11.38
C PRO A 54 -5.48 -14.18 10.53
N ASP A 55 -6.63 -14.48 11.15
CA ASP A 55 -7.87 -14.86 10.45
C ASP A 55 -8.30 -13.85 9.37
N ARG A 56 -7.78 -12.61 9.45
CA ARG A 56 -8.08 -11.49 8.55
C ARG A 56 -6.84 -10.66 8.23
N ASP A 57 -5.88 -11.26 7.54
CA ASP A 57 -4.75 -10.53 6.97
C ASP A 57 -5.22 -9.52 5.92
N LYS A 58 -5.23 -8.23 6.30
CA LYS A 58 -5.61 -7.14 5.40
C LYS A 58 -4.57 -6.90 4.30
N GLY A 59 -3.31 -7.28 4.51
CA GLY A 59 -2.22 -7.17 3.54
C GLY A 59 -2.51 -7.92 2.24
N LEU A 60 -3.35 -8.96 2.29
CA LEU A 60 -3.85 -9.67 1.11
C LEU A 60 -4.54 -8.75 0.09
N CYS A 61 -5.12 -7.62 0.51
CA CYS A 61 -5.76 -6.67 -0.40
C CYS A 61 -4.78 -6.13 -1.45
N ARG A 62 -3.57 -5.78 -1.00
CA ARG A 62 -2.47 -5.35 -1.86
C ARG A 62 -2.03 -6.48 -2.79
N ILE A 63 -1.83 -7.68 -2.24
CA ILE A 63 -1.34 -8.83 -3.00
C ILE A 63 -2.35 -9.23 -4.09
N TYR A 64 -3.64 -9.32 -3.77
CA TYR A 64 -4.69 -9.63 -4.74
C TYR A 64 -4.76 -8.59 -5.86
N SER A 65 -4.66 -7.30 -5.55
CA SER A 65 -4.63 -6.24 -6.57
C SER A 65 -3.42 -6.38 -7.52
N LEU A 66 -2.26 -6.76 -6.99
CA LEU A 66 -1.04 -6.99 -7.78
C LEU A 66 -1.12 -8.27 -8.63
N LEU A 67 -1.67 -9.36 -8.09
CA LEU A 67 -1.95 -10.60 -8.84
C LEU A 67 -2.92 -10.34 -9.99
N GLY A 68 -4.01 -9.61 -9.73
CA GLY A 68 -4.97 -9.22 -10.76
C GLY A 68 -4.30 -8.46 -11.91
N THR A 69 -3.46 -7.48 -11.57
CA THR A 69 -2.70 -6.69 -12.56
C THR A 69 -1.74 -7.54 -13.39
N ALA A 70 -1.02 -8.48 -12.76
CA ALA A 70 -0.09 -9.37 -13.46
C ALA A 70 -0.83 -10.37 -14.38
N HIS A 71 -1.98 -10.89 -13.96
CA HIS A 71 -2.82 -11.74 -14.79
C HIS A 71 -3.44 -10.98 -15.98
N GLU A 72 -3.88 -9.74 -15.77
CA GLU A 72 -4.36 -8.87 -16.83
C GLU A 72 -3.29 -8.66 -17.90
N ALA A 73 -2.05 -8.36 -17.49
CA ALA A 73 -0.92 -8.18 -18.40
C ALA A 73 -0.50 -9.46 -19.16
N LEU A 74 -0.92 -10.64 -18.66
CA LEU A 74 -0.77 -11.94 -19.33
C LEU A 74 -1.98 -12.29 -20.20
N ASN A 75 -2.93 -11.37 -20.41
CA ASN A 75 -4.19 -11.59 -21.13
C ASN A 75 -5.08 -12.67 -20.49
N GLN A 76 -4.96 -12.89 -19.17
CA GLN A 76 -5.75 -13.87 -18.42
C GLN A 76 -6.91 -13.18 -17.70
N ALA A 77 -7.87 -12.68 -18.49
CA ALA A 77 -8.95 -11.81 -18.01
C ALA A 77 -9.76 -12.41 -16.85
N GLU A 78 -10.15 -13.69 -16.92
CA GLU A 78 -10.92 -14.35 -15.87
C GLU A 78 -10.18 -14.41 -14.53
N LYS A 79 -8.90 -14.79 -14.56
CA LYS A 79 -8.06 -14.81 -13.34
C LYS A 79 -7.82 -13.41 -12.81
N ALA A 80 -7.60 -12.44 -13.69
CA ALA A 80 -7.43 -11.05 -13.29
C ALA A 80 -8.67 -10.55 -12.54
N ARG A 81 -9.86 -10.80 -13.10
CA ARG A 81 -11.15 -10.45 -12.49
C ARG A 81 -11.33 -11.12 -11.14
N GLU A 82 -11.06 -12.42 -11.02
CA GLU A 82 -11.15 -13.15 -9.75
C GLU A 82 -10.34 -12.48 -8.63
N TYR A 83 -9.09 -12.09 -8.91
CA TYR A 83 -8.25 -11.43 -7.92
C TYR A 83 -8.68 -10.00 -7.62
N PHE A 84 -9.14 -9.25 -8.62
CA PHE A 84 -9.71 -7.92 -8.37
C PHE A 84 -10.98 -8.00 -7.51
N ASP A 85 -11.85 -8.99 -7.73
CA ASP A 85 -13.04 -9.21 -6.90
C ASP A 85 -12.66 -9.58 -5.45
N LYS A 86 -11.63 -10.42 -5.27
CA LYS A 86 -11.06 -10.70 -3.93
C LYS A 86 -10.57 -9.42 -3.24
N ALA A 87 -9.82 -8.56 -3.92
CA ALA A 87 -9.37 -7.29 -3.35
C ALA A 87 -10.53 -6.32 -3.04
N ALA A 88 -11.51 -6.22 -3.94
CA ALA A 88 -12.65 -5.32 -3.82
C ALA A 88 -13.61 -5.71 -2.69
N SER A 89 -13.77 -7.01 -2.41
CA SER A 89 -14.65 -7.52 -1.35
C SER A 89 -14.09 -7.36 0.07
N MET A 90 -12.80 -7.05 0.21
CA MET A 90 -12.18 -6.89 1.52
C MET A 90 -12.71 -5.66 2.28
N ARG A 91 -12.92 -5.83 3.60
CA ARG A 91 -13.34 -4.76 4.51
C ARG A 91 -12.12 -3.96 4.98
N ILE A 92 -11.76 -2.95 4.21
CA ILE A 92 -10.66 -2.02 4.48
C ILE A 92 -11.23 -0.67 4.91
N SER A 93 -10.65 -0.07 5.96
CA SER A 93 -10.99 1.28 6.42
C SER A 93 -10.45 2.32 5.44
N ALA A 94 -11.20 3.39 5.16
CA ALA A 94 -10.71 4.53 4.40
C ALA A 94 -9.42 5.14 4.99
N SER A 95 -9.20 4.99 6.30
CA SER A 95 -7.96 5.43 6.96
C SER A 95 -6.74 4.55 6.70
N SER A 96 -6.91 3.39 6.07
CA SER A 96 -5.81 2.49 5.73
C SER A 96 -5.25 2.79 4.35
N GLN A 97 -3.93 2.80 4.22
CA GLN A 97 -3.22 2.80 2.94
C GLN A 97 -3.70 1.69 1.98
N LEU A 98 -4.22 0.57 2.51
CA LEU A 98 -4.71 -0.55 1.72
C LEU A 98 -5.98 -0.20 0.91
N SER A 99 -6.69 0.86 1.28
CA SER A 99 -7.85 1.36 0.53
C SER A 99 -7.48 1.80 -0.88
N TYR A 100 -6.22 2.21 -1.10
CA TYR A 100 -5.70 2.47 -2.43
C TYR A 100 -5.84 1.23 -3.34
N TYR A 101 -5.37 0.07 -2.87
CA TYR A 101 -5.40 -1.17 -3.64
C TYR A 101 -6.82 -1.68 -3.90
N LYS A 102 -7.71 -1.49 -2.92
CA LYS A 102 -9.15 -1.74 -3.09
C LYS A 102 -9.75 -0.84 -4.17
N GLY A 103 -9.47 0.46 -4.12
CA GLY A 103 -9.90 1.42 -5.15
C GLY A 103 -9.37 1.07 -6.53
N MET A 104 -8.08 0.72 -6.65
CA MET A 104 -7.49 0.30 -7.93
C MET A 104 -8.12 -0.99 -8.48
N ALA A 105 -8.43 -1.96 -7.62
CA ALA A 105 -9.15 -3.17 -8.04
C ALA A 105 -10.56 -2.84 -8.57
N LEU A 106 -11.28 -1.91 -7.93
CA LEU A 106 -12.58 -1.44 -8.42
C LEU A 106 -12.46 -0.73 -9.78
N VAL A 107 -11.42 0.08 -9.99
CA VAL A 107 -11.14 0.68 -11.31
C VAL A 107 -10.98 -0.40 -12.37
N LYS A 108 -10.22 -1.45 -12.07
CA LYS A 108 -9.98 -2.59 -12.97
C LYS A 108 -11.23 -3.42 -13.27
N LEU A 109 -12.17 -3.47 -12.34
CA LEU A 109 -13.49 -4.07 -12.52
C LEU A 109 -14.49 -3.16 -13.26
N GLY A 110 -14.10 -1.95 -13.63
CA GLY A 110 -14.99 -0.96 -14.25
C GLY A 110 -15.91 -0.22 -13.27
N ARG A 111 -15.77 -0.45 -11.96
CA ARG A 111 -16.58 0.15 -10.88
C ARG A 111 -16.00 1.50 -10.43
N LYS A 112 -15.84 2.42 -11.39
CA LYS A 112 -15.10 3.69 -11.19
C LYS A 112 -15.73 4.61 -10.16
N ASP A 113 -17.06 4.66 -10.06
CA ASP A 113 -17.75 5.51 -9.08
C ASP A 113 -17.46 5.06 -7.64
N GLU A 114 -17.42 3.75 -7.40
CA GLU A 114 -17.07 3.20 -6.09
C GLU A 114 -15.60 3.44 -5.76
N ALA A 115 -14.70 3.28 -6.74
CA ALA A 115 -13.29 3.62 -6.56
C ALA A 115 -13.10 5.11 -6.19
N ASN A 116 -13.79 6.00 -6.91
CA ASN A 116 -13.75 7.43 -6.64
C ASN A 116 -14.23 7.76 -5.23
N ARG A 117 -15.30 7.12 -4.74
CA ARG A 117 -15.76 7.30 -3.35
C ARG A 117 -14.68 6.89 -2.35
N ILE A 118 -14.03 5.75 -2.54
CA ILE A 118 -12.93 5.31 -1.67
C ILE A 118 -11.80 6.34 -1.63
N PHE A 119 -11.36 6.85 -2.79
CA PHE A 119 -10.29 7.84 -2.81
C PHE A 119 -10.69 9.17 -2.16
N HIS A 120 -11.95 9.61 -2.28
CA HIS A 120 -12.46 10.79 -1.58
C HIS A 120 -12.55 10.58 -0.06
N GLU A 121 -12.90 9.37 0.40
CA GLU A 121 -12.90 9.06 1.83
C GLU A 121 -11.47 8.98 2.39
N MET A 122 -10.48 8.53 1.60
CA MET A 122 -9.06 8.47 1.99
C MET A 122 -8.48 9.88 2.27
N ILE A 123 -8.44 10.74 1.25
CA ILE A 123 -9.10 12.06 1.29
C ILE A 123 -9.40 12.69 2.65
N ASP A 124 -10.70 12.72 2.93
CA ASP A 124 -11.30 13.36 4.08
C ASP A 124 -10.78 12.80 5.40
N SER A 125 -10.52 11.50 5.48
CA SER A 125 -9.99 10.88 6.69
C SER A 125 -8.50 11.11 6.93
N ALA A 126 -7.78 11.73 6.00
CA ALA A 126 -6.38 12.13 6.17
C ALA A 126 -6.24 13.59 6.62
N LYS A 127 -7.29 14.41 6.49
CA LYS A 127 -7.29 15.79 6.98
C LYS A 127 -7.02 15.79 8.49
N PRO A 128 -6.04 16.57 8.98
CA PRO A 128 -5.81 16.71 10.41
C PRO A 128 -7.09 17.24 11.07
N GLY A 129 -7.58 16.59 12.13
CA GLY A 129 -8.50 17.23 13.06
C GLY A 129 -7.76 18.30 13.89
N ASP A 130 -8.49 19.15 14.61
CA ASP A 130 -7.99 20.30 15.40
C ASP A 130 -6.99 19.97 16.55
N THR A 131 -6.43 18.76 16.58
CA THR A 131 -5.60 18.21 17.68
C THR A 131 -4.10 18.37 17.49
N VAL A 132 -3.66 19.02 16.40
CA VAL A 132 -2.24 19.23 16.08
C VAL A 132 -1.50 20.01 17.17
N ASP A 133 -2.20 20.87 17.92
CA ASP A 133 -1.62 21.69 18.99
C ASP A 133 -1.22 20.91 20.26
N PHE A 134 -1.72 19.69 20.46
CA PHE A 134 -1.44 18.94 21.70
C PHE A 134 -0.02 18.34 21.74
N PHE A 135 0.51 17.91 20.59
CA PHE A 135 1.78 17.17 20.48
C PHE A 135 3.03 18.07 20.43
N ALA A 136 2.87 19.36 20.17
CA ALA A 136 3.99 20.30 20.02
C ALA A 136 4.72 20.63 21.34
N LYS A 137 4.15 20.31 22.51
CA LYS A 137 4.66 20.78 23.82
C LYS A 137 5.58 19.82 24.58
N PHE A 138 5.71 18.54 24.22
CA PHE A 138 6.45 17.56 25.03
C PHE A 138 7.41 16.66 24.23
N GLY A 139 8.41 17.20 23.51
CA GLY A 139 9.51 16.38 22.96
C GLY A 139 9.13 15.31 21.91
N GLU A 140 7.86 15.20 21.54
CA GLU A 140 7.25 14.22 20.65
C GLU A 140 7.44 14.55 19.15
N LYS A 141 8.44 15.36 18.80
CA LYS A 141 8.66 15.82 17.41
C LYS A 141 8.81 14.65 16.43
N GLN A 142 9.45 13.56 16.86
CA GLN A 142 9.58 12.35 16.03
C GLN A 142 8.24 11.63 15.83
N ALA A 143 7.45 11.45 16.89
CA ALA A 143 6.12 10.84 16.80
C ALA A 143 5.16 11.69 15.95
N HIS A 144 5.24 13.02 16.08
CA HIS A 144 4.52 13.97 15.26
C HIS A 144 4.92 13.85 13.77
N ASN A 145 6.22 13.81 13.46
CA ASN A 145 6.70 13.67 12.08
C ASN A 145 6.28 12.33 11.45
N VAL A 146 6.30 11.23 12.21
CA VAL A 146 5.81 9.93 11.73
C VAL A 146 4.33 10.01 11.38
N LYS A 147 3.49 10.55 12.26
CA LYS A 147 2.05 10.70 12.02
C LYS A 147 1.76 11.63 10.83
N LEU A 148 2.52 12.72 10.71
CA LEU A 148 2.38 13.66 9.59
C LEU A 148 2.82 13.02 8.26
N ALA A 149 3.91 12.23 8.27
CA ALA A 149 4.35 11.46 7.12
C ALA A 149 3.29 10.43 6.68
N GLU A 150 2.65 9.73 7.62
CA GLU A 150 1.53 8.83 7.31
C GLU A 150 0.34 9.55 6.67
N THR A 151 0.01 10.75 7.15
CA THR A 151 -1.03 11.60 6.55
C THR A 151 -0.70 11.95 5.10
N HIS A 152 0.49 12.49 4.84
CA HIS A 152 0.95 12.82 3.48
C HIS A 152 0.99 11.58 2.59
N TYR A 153 1.43 10.44 3.10
CA TYR A 153 1.48 9.19 2.35
C TYR A 153 0.09 8.71 1.92
N ARG A 154 -0.91 8.84 2.80
CA ARG A 154 -2.30 8.51 2.46
C ARG A 154 -2.91 9.47 1.43
N LEU A 155 -2.61 10.77 1.53
CA LEU A 155 -3.01 11.76 0.54
C LEU A 155 -2.40 11.44 -0.83
N ALA A 156 -1.09 11.14 -0.86
CA ALA A 156 -0.37 10.78 -2.08
C ALA A 156 -1.01 9.58 -2.79
N LEU A 157 -1.29 8.50 -2.04
CA LEU A 157 -1.97 7.31 -2.57
C LEU A 157 -3.36 7.62 -3.11
N ALA A 158 -4.15 8.45 -2.40
CA ALA A 158 -5.50 8.79 -2.82
C ALA A 158 -5.52 9.64 -4.10
N HIS A 159 -4.66 10.67 -4.18
CA HIS A 159 -4.51 11.48 -5.39
C HIS A 159 -3.99 10.63 -6.57
N MET A 160 -3.04 9.73 -6.31
CA MET A 160 -2.56 8.78 -7.31
C MET A 160 -3.70 7.88 -7.84
N GLY A 161 -4.56 7.39 -6.96
CA GLY A 161 -5.74 6.60 -7.34
C GLY A 161 -6.76 7.36 -8.19
N LYS A 162 -6.91 8.67 -7.95
CA LYS A 162 -7.74 9.57 -8.77
C LYS A 162 -7.10 9.95 -10.12
N GLY A 163 -5.85 9.56 -10.35
CA GLY A 163 -5.08 9.94 -11.53
C GLY A 163 -4.42 11.31 -11.45
N ASP A 164 -4.50 11.99 -10.30
CA ASP A 164 -3.85 13.27 -10.05
C ASP A 164 -2.38 13.05 -9.67
N ARG A 165 -1.57 12.80 -10.71
CA ARG A 165 -0.14 12.48 -10.56
C ARG A 165 0.68 13.64 -10.01
N ALA A 166 0.28 14.89 -10.25
CA ALA A 166 1.03 16.06 -9.80
C ALA A 166 0.97 16.16 -8.27
N THR A 167 -0.24 16.22 -7.72
CA THR A 167 -0.44 16.26 -6.26
C THR A 167 0.12 15.02 -5.58
N ALA A 168 -0.04 13.84 -6.19
CA ALA A 168 0.53 12.61 -5.63
C ALA A 168 2.06 12.69 -5.45
N LYS A 169 2.79 13.24 -6.43
CA LYS A 169 4.25 13.41 -6.32
C LYS A 169 4.61 14.37 -5.20
N GLU A 170 3.97 15.54 -5.15
CA GLU A 170 4.22 16.54 -4.11
C GLU A 170 4.02 15.95 -2.71
N GLU A 171 2.92 15.21 -2.51
CA GLU A 171 2.63 14.57 -1.24
C GLU A 171 3.65 13.47 -0.90
N PHE A 172 4.09 12.63 -1.85
CA PHE A 172 5.17 11.67 -1.59
C PHE A 172 6.51 12.36 -1.25
N GLN A 173 6.79 13.52 -1.84
CA GLN A 173 7.98 14.29 -1.53
C GLN A 173 7.98 14.78 -0.08
N LYS A 174 6.84 15.30 0.40
CA LYS A 174 6.65 15.67 1.82
C LYS A 174 6.84 14.47 2.76
N VAL A 175 6.42 13.26 2.36
CA VAL A 175 6.71 12.04 3.14
C VAL A 175 8.21 11.84 3.32
N LEU A 176 9.00 11.98 2.24
CA LEU A 176 10.45 11.77 2.26
C LEU A 176 11.21 12.89 2.97
N GLU A 177 10.68 14.13 2.98
CA GLU A 177 11.20 15.23 3.80
C GLU A 177 11.04 14.94 5.32
N LEU A 178 9.94 14.30 5.71
CA LEU A 178 9.65 13.96 7.11
C LEU A 178 10.28 12.62 7.54
N ASN A 179 10.41 11.67 6.62
CA ASN A 179 10.99 10.35 6.82
C ASN A 179 11.68 9.86 5.54
N ILE A 180 12.98 10.13 5.42
CA ILE A 180 13.80 9.74 4.27
C ILE A 180 13.85 8.22 4.02
N ASN A 181 13.60 7.40 5.05
CA ASN A 181 13.65 5.94 4.96
C ASN A 181 12.27 5.31 4.65
N HIS A 182 11.29 6.11 4.22
CA HIS A 182 9.95 5.60 3.92
C HIS A 182 9.91 4.82 2.58
N LEU A 183 10.23 3.52 2.66
CA LEU A 183 10.41 2.58 1.55
C LEU A 183 9.36 2.73 0.42
N TRP A 184 8.07 2.65 0.74
CA TRP A 184 7.03 2.67 -0.29
C TRP A 184 6.81 4.05 -0.93
N ALA A 185 7.13 5.14 -0.23
CA ALA A 185 6.98 6.49 -0.78
C ALA A 185 8.04 6.73 -1.87
N ASP A 186 9.28 6.31 -1.61
CA ASP A 186 10.37 6.32 -2.59
C ASP A 186 10.03 5.50 -3.83
N VAL A 187 9.50 4.28 -3.63
CA VAL A 187 9.08 3.40 -4.73
C VAL A 187 8.01 4.04 -5.60
N TYR A 188 6.93 4.55 -5.00
CA TYR A 188 5.85 5.17 -5.76
C TYR A 188 6.28 6.48 -6.44
N LEU A 189 7.07 7.31 -5.77
CA LEU A 189 7.59 8.54 -6.36
C LEU A 189 8.47 8.24 -7.59
N SER A 190 9.33 7.22 -7.49
CA SER A 190 10.14 6.74 -8.60
C SER A 190 9.29 6.25 -9.78
N GLU A 191 8.22 5.50 -9.52
CA GLU A 191 7.28 5.07 -10.56
C GLU A 191 6.52 6.24 -11.19
N LEU A 192 6.13 7.24 -10.40
CA LEU A 192 5.43 8.41 -10.87
C LEU A 192 6.30 9.32 -11.73
N ASN A 193 7.61 9.36 -11.46
CA ASN A 193 8.60 10.09 -12.24
C ASN A 193 8.94 9.42 -13.58
N GLY A 194 8.53 8.16 -13.76
CA GLY A 194 8.93 7.35 -14.91
C GLY A 194 10.40 6.98 -14.72
N LYS A 195 10.68 5.69 -14.52
CA LYS A 195 12.08 5.27 -14.44
C LYS A 195 12.78 5.55 -15.77
N SER A 196 13.92 6.24 -15.64
CA SER A 196 15.06 6.22 -16.56
C SER A 196 15.51 4.80 -16.84
#